data_AF-A0A6M1SFU9-F1
#
_entry.id   AF-A0A6M1SFU9-F1
#
_cell.length_a   1.000
_cell.length_b   1.000
_cell.length_c   1.000
_cell.angle_alpha   90.00
_cell.angle_beta   90.00
_cell.angle_gamma   90.00
#
_symmetry.space_group_name_H-M   'P 1'
#
loop_
_entity.id
_entity.type
_entity.pdbx_description
1 polymer ?
#
loop_
_entity_poly.entity_id
_entity_poly.type
_entity_poly.pdbx_seq_one_letter_code
_entity_poly.pdbx_strand_id
1 'polypeptide(L)'
;MVPTLSKKDEVMLAERGITVESGVYGIKITLTSKGLCWLLNYLHSSGKQGSFLSLKLLKEVAGFQKDSDSWRELRIVASRLPAYDTQYYQLSLYLNGSPPKAFMALPPNLRAIPRTFNMPHLAYGVFKIKGDQTTNIALSASEADLLENGEAVIADGVN
;
A
#
# COMPACT_ATOMS: atom_id res chain seq x y z
N MET A 1 -10.33 -25.52 -2.37
CA MET A 1 -9.37 -25.07 -3.41
C MET A 1 -8.59 -23.89 -2.87
N VAL A 2 -7.26 -23.90 -2.99
CA VAL A 2 -6.42 -22.73 -2.69
C VAL A 2 -6.67 -21.70 -3.79
N PRO A 3 -7.01 -20.43 -3.47
CA PRO A 3 -7.24 -19.41 -4.49
C PRO A 3 -5.96 -19.19 -5.30
N THR A 4 -6.03 -19.29 -6.61
CA THR A 4 -4.96 -18.93 -7.55
C THR A 4 -5.37 -17.71 -8.37
N LEU A 5 -4.38 -16.89 -8.74
CA LEU A 5 -4.56 -15.81 -9.70
C LEU A 5 -4.49 -16.40 -11.10
N SER A 6 -5.43 -16.02 -11.97
CA SER A 6 -5.31 -16.30 -13.39
C SER A 6 -4.37 -15.29 -14.04
N LYS A 7 -3.84 -15.59 -15.24
CA LYS A 7 -3.05 -14.62 -16.03
C LYS A 7 -3.79 -13.30 -16.23
N LYS A 8 -5.12 -13.35 -16.40
CA LYS A 8 -5.96 -12.15 -16.51
C LYS A 8 -5.94 -11.34 -15.22
N ASP A 9 -6.05 -11.99 -14.08
CA ASP A 9 -6.00 -11.33 -12.78
C ASP A 9 -4.63 -10.65 -12.57
N GLU A 10 -3.53 -11.35 -12.92
CA GLU A 10 -2.17 -10.82 -12.83
C GLU A 10 -1.95 -9.59 -13.71
N VAL A 11 -2.43 -9.62 -14.96
CA VAL A 11 -2.36 -8.47 -15.88
C VAL A 11 -3.14 -7.28 -15.32
N MET A 12 -4.38 -7.51 -14.87
CA MET A 12 -5.20 -6.44 -14.29
C MET A 12 -4.59 -5.86 -13.01
N LEU A 13 -3.98 -6.71 -12.18
CA LEU A 13 -3.26 -6.25 -10.98
C LEU A 13 -2.05 -5.42 -11.35
N ALA A 14 -1.26 -5.85 -12.35
CA ALA A 14 -0.10 -5.10 -12.81
C ALA A 14 -0.49 -3.72 -13.35
N GLU A 15 -1.56 -3.62 -14.14
CA GLU A 15 -2.12 -2.34 -14.61
C GLU A 15 -2.53 -1.42 -13.44
N ARG A 16 -2.96 -2.01 -12.32
CA ARG A 16 -3.33 -1.31 -11.08
C ARG A 16 -2.14 -1.02 -10.17
N GLY A 17 -0.91 -1.36 -10.56
CA GLY A 17 0.28 -1.14 -9.75
C GLY A 17 0.48 -2.17 -8.63
N ILE A 18 -0.03 -3.39 -8.82
CA ILE A 18 0.13 -4.51 -7.90
C ILE A 18 0.82 -5.66 -8.63
N THR A 19 1.98 -6.09 -8.15
CA THR A 19 2.65 -7.29 -8.67
C THR A 19 2.66 -8.40 -7.64
N VAL A 20 2.49 -9.63 -8.11
CA VAL A 20 2.46 -10.84 -7.28
C VAL A 20 3.46 -11.83 -7.87
N GLU A 21 4.45 -12.19 -7.08
CA GLU A 21 5.47 -13.18 -7.44
C GLU A 21 5.29 -14.39 -6.51
N SER A 22 5.03 -15.56 -7.09
CA SER A 22 4.99 -16.83 -6.36
C SER A 22 6.34 -17.51 -6.47
N GLY A 23 7.02 -17.75 -5.34
CA GLY A 23 8.33 -18.39 -5.30
C GLY A 23 8.41 -19.52 -4.29
N VAL A 24 9.58 -20.15 -4.22
CA VAL A 24 9.88 -21.25 -3.27
C VAL A 24 9.71 -20.83 -1.81
N TYR A 25 9.90 -19.53 -1.52
CA TYR A 25 9.83 -18.96 -0.17
C TYR A 25 8.47 -18.32 0.16
N GLY A 26 7.44 -18.59 -0.64
CA GLY A 26 6.09 -18.06 -0.45
C GLY A 26 5.71 -17.00 -1.47
N ILE A 27 4.77 -16.14 -1.10
CA ILE A 27 4.18 -15.13 -1.99
C ILE A 27 4.81 -13.78 -1.67
N LYS A 28 5.33 -13.11 -2.69
CA LYS A 28 5.80 -11.73 -2.61
C LYS A 28 4.83 -10.81 -3.34
N ILE A 29 4.34 -9.80 -2.64
CA ILE A 29 3.40 -8.80 -3.17
C ILE A 29 4.09 -7.44 -3.15
N THR A 30 4.08 -6.73 -4.27
CA THR A 30 4.57 -5.35 -4.32
C THR A 30 3.41 -4.43 -4.68
N LEU A 31 3.22 -3.38 -3.89
CA LEU A 31 2.17 -2.37 -4.06
C LEU A 31 2.83 -1.03 -4.35
N THR A 32 2.51 -0.40 -5.48
CA THR A 32 2.82 1.02 -5.67
C THR A 32 1.77 1.89 -4.99
N SER A 33 1.93 3.22 -4.98
CA SER A 33 0.87 4.14 -4.53
C SER A 33 -0.43 3.93 -5.31
N LYS A 34 -0.34 3.64 -6.61
CA LYS A 34 -1.47 3.25 -7.45
C LYS A 34 -2.14 1.97 -6.93
N GLY A 35 -1.33 0.94 -6.62
CA GLY A 35 -1.82 -0.32 -6.07
C GLY A 35 -2.50 -0.16 -4.72
N LEU A 36 -1.92 0.66 -3.84
CA LEU A 36 -2.52 1.03 -2.55
C LEU A 36 -3.84 1.77 -2.74
N CYS A 37 -3.93 2.70 -3.70
CA CYS A 37 -5.16 3.43 -4.00
C CYS A 37 -6.29 2.48 -4.41
N TRP A 38 -6.02 1.55 -5.33
CA TRP A 38 -6.98 0.53 -5.74
C TRP A 38 -7.42 -0.37 -4.59
N LEU A 39 -6.46 -0.88 -3.82
CA LEU A 39 -6.72 -1.76 -2.69
C LEU A 39 -7.58 -1.07 -1.62
N LEU A 40 -7.22 0.15 -1.24
CA LEU A 40 -7.93 0.88 -0.18
C LEU A 40 -9.33 1.31 -0.63
N ASN A 41 -9.51 1.74 -1.88
CA ASN A 41 -10.85 2.03 -2.40
C ASN A 41 -11.74 0.78 -2.44
N TYR A 42 -11.18 -0.37 -2.86
CA TYR A 42 -11.90 -1.64 -2.80
C TYR A 42 -12.34 -1.98 -1.36
N LEU A 43 -11.44 -1.89 -0.39
CA LEU A 43 -11.74 -2.18 1.01
C LEU A 43 -12.76 -1.21 1.61
N HIS A 44 -12.70 0.06 1.20
CA HIS A 44 -13.67 1.08 1.60
C HIS A 44 -15.06 0.78 1.04
N SER A 45 -15.17 0.57 -0.28
CA SER A 45 -16.44 0.30 -0.97
C SER A 45 -17.09 -1.02 -0.53
N SER A 46 -16.29 -2.07 -0.33
CA SER A 46 -16.78 -3.39 0.07
C SER A 46 -17.01 -3.58 1.58
N GLY A 47 -16.62 -2.61 2.41
CA GLY A 47 -16.70 -2.71 3.88
C GLY A 47 -15.76 -3.74 4.51
N LYS A 48 -14.80 -4.30 3.76
CA LYS A 48 -13.91 -5.40 4.18
C LYS A 48 -12.66 -4.93 4.95
N GLN A 49 -12.73 -3.84 5.69
CA GLN A 49 -11.60 -3.30 6.44
C GLN A 49 -11.04 -4.34 7.44
N GLY A 50 -9.72 -4.39 7.59
CA GLY A 50 -9.02 -5.35 8.45
C GLY A 50 -8.84 -6.74 7.85
N SER A 51 -9.24 -6.95 6.59
CA SER A 51 -9.03 -8.20 5.86
C SER A 51 -7.55 -8.52 5.66
N PHE A 52 -7.22 -9.81 5.57
CA PHE A 52 -5.90 -10.23 5.13
C PHE A 52 -5.70 -9.99 3.64
N LEU A 53 -4.56 -9.41 3.28
CA LEU A 53 -4.07 -9.34 1.92
C LEU A 53 -3.82 -10.78 1.45
N SER A 54 -4.75 -11.32 0.68
CA SER A 54 -4.74 -12.71 0.25
C SER A 54 -4.95 -12.77 -1.26
N LEU A 55 -4.58 -13.88 -1.89
CA LEU A 55 -4.83 -14.06 -3.33
C LEU A 55 -6.32 -13.93 -3.69
N LYS A 56 -7.23 -14.31 -2.78
CA LYS A 56 -8.67 -14.06 -2.94
C LYS A 56 -8.99 -12.57 -2.96
N LEU A 57 -8.46 -11.80 -2.00
CA LEU A 57 -8.65 -10.35 -1.96
C LEU A 57 -8.07 -9.70 -3.22
N LEU A 58 -6.86 -10.09 -3.63
CA LEU A 58 -6.23 -9.57 -4.84
C LEU A 58 -7.04 -9.88 -6.09
N LYS A 59 -7.66 -11.07 -6.17
CA LYS A 59 -8.58 -11.39 -7.26
C LYS A 59 -9.83 -10.52 -7.27
N GLU A 60 -10.39 -10.24 -6.09
CA GLU A 60 -11.51 -9.30 -5.96
C GLU A 60 -11.09 -7.89 -6.35
N VAL A 61 -9.90 -7.45 -5.93
CA VAL A 61 -9.30 -6.19 -6.35
C VAL A 61 -9.07 -6.16 -7.85
N ALA A 62 -8.64 -7.24 -8.50
CA ALA A 62 -8.45 -7.30 -9.96
C ALA A 62 -9.77 -7.11 -10.74
N GLY A 63 -10.87 -7.65 -10.20
CA GLY A 63 -12.21 -7.53 -10.78
C GLY A 63 -12.96 -6.24 -10.43
N PHE A 64 -12.47 -5.46 -9.46
CA PHE A 64 -13.13 -4.24 -9.00
C PHE A 64 -13.15 -3.17 -10.10
N GLN A 65 -14.23 -2.41 -10.21
CA GLN A 65 -14.33 -1.30 -11.15
C GLN A 65 -14.30 0.01 -10.39
N LYS A 66 -13.64 1.02 -10.96
CA LYS A 66 -13.62 2.36 -10.41
C LYS A 66 -15.02 2.95 -10.53
N ASP A 67 -15.60 3.29 -9.39
CA ASP A 67 -16.87 4.00 -9.29
C ASP A 67 -16.58 5.50 -9.15
N SER A 68 -16.96 6.30 -10.16
CA SER A 68 -16.66 7.74 -10.19
C SER A 68 -17.19 8.49 -8.99
N ASP A 69 -18.30 8.04 -8.40
CA ASP A 69 -19.03 8.79 -7.38
C ASP A 69 -18.45 8.56 -5.97
N SER A 70 -17.82 7.39 -5.76
CA SER A 70 -17.26 7.00 -4.46
C SER A 70 -15.73 6.88 -4.44
N TRP A 71 -15.08 7.02 -5.60
CA TRP A 71 -13.63 6.93 -5.70
C TRP A 71 -12.92 8.07 -4.98
N ARG A 72 -11.95 7.69 -4.15
CA ARG A 72 -11.16 8.64 -3.36
C ARG A 72 -9.69 8.51 -3.72
N GLU A 73 -9.02 9.65 -3.81
CA GLU A 73 -7.57 9.70 -3.93
C GLU A 73 -6.92 9.12 -2.68
N LEU A 74 -5.83 8.37 -2.87
CA LEU A 74 -4.90 8.03 -1.80
C LEU A 74 -4.04 9.24 -1.50
N ARG A 75 -3.81 9.49 -0.20
CA ARG A 75 -2.80 10.41 0.31
C ARG A 75 -1.80 9.67 1.17
N ILE A 76 -0.52 9.88 0.89
CA ILE A 76 0.60 9.39 1.69
C ILE A 76 1.34 10.61 2.22
N VAL A 77 1.60 10.63 3.52
CA VAL A 77 2.33 11.71 4.18
C VAL A 77 3.40 11.10 5.06
N ALA A 78 4.58 11.71 5.07
CA ALA A 78 5.66 11.37 5.97
C ALA A 78 5.86 12.51 6.98
N SER A 79 5.55 12.26 8.25
CA SER A 79 5.79 13.22 9.32
C SER A 79 7.16 12.98 9.94
N ARG A 80 8.00 14.01 9.94
CA ARG A 80 9.28 14.01 10.67
C ARG A 80 9.01 14.20 12.16
N LEU A 81 9.48 13.25 12.96
CA LEU A 81 9.33 13.25 14.41
C LEU A 81 10.73 13.28 15.06
N PRO A 82 11.10 14.38 15.75
CA PRO A 82 12.32 14.39 16.54
C PRO A 82 12.12 13.51 17.78
N ALA A 83 12.97 12.50 17.97
CA ALA A 83 12.97 11.67 19.18
C ALA A 83 14.37 11.13 19.47
N TYR A 84 14.76 11.11 20.75
CA TYR A 84 16.01 10.49 21.23
C TYR A 84 17.25 10.89 20.42
N ASP A 85 17.42 12.19 20.19
CA ASP A 85 18.53 12.79 19.42
C ASP A 85 18.64 12.34 17.95
N THR A 86 17.59 11.71 17.40
CA THR A 86 17.49 11.35 15.98
C THR A 86 16.14 11.77 15.39
N GLN A 87 16.04 11.66 14.06
CA GLN A 87 14.83 11.95 13.30
C GLN A 87 14.19 10.63 12.85
N TYR A 88 12.91 10.47 13.17
CA TYR A 88 12.09 9.38 12.67
C TYR A 88 11.11 9.90 11.62
N TYR A 89 10.75 9.05 10.69
CA TYR A 89 9.64 9.31 9.77
C TYR A 89 8.47 8.41 10.13
N GLN A 90 7.32 9.03 10.39
CA GLN A 90 6.05 8.31 10.53
C GLN A 90 5.25 8.47 9.24
N LEU A 91 5.07 7.35 8.53
CA LEU A 91 4.22 7.30 7.35
C LEU A 91 2.77 7.17 7.76
N SER A 92 1.92 7.98 7.15
CA SER A 92 0.46 7.91 7.25
C SER A 92 -0.13 7.70 5.87
N LEU A 93 -1.05 6.73 5.75
CA LEU A 93 -1.76 6.39 4.52
C LEU A 93 -3.26 6.55 4.75
N TYR A 94 -3.96 7.25 3.87
CA TYR A 94 -5.41 7.43 3.98
C TYR A 94 -6.06 7.77 2.65
N LEU A 95 -7.33 7.41 2.50
CA LEU A 95 -8.15 7.91 1.40
C LEU A 95 -8.66 9.31 1.74
N ASN A 96 -8.79 10.18 0.74
CA ASN A 96 -9.36 11.49 0.93
C ASN A 96 -10.75 11.41 1.61
N GLY A 97 -11.01 12.28 2.58
CA GLY A 97 -12.22 12.22 3.41
C GLY A 97 -12.26 11.04 4.41
N SER A 98 -11.14 10.36 4.67
CA SER A 98 -10.98 9.44 5.80
C SER A 98 -9.92 9.95 6.78
N PRO A 99 -10.03 9.66 8.09
CA PRO A 99 -9.02 10.08 9.06
C PRO A 99 -7.64 9.49 8.73
N PRO A 100 -6.56 10.28 8.78
CA PRO A 100 -5.21 9.77 8.61
C PRO A 100 -4.88 8.79 9.73
N LYS A 101 -4.34 7.63 9.37
CA LYS A 101 -3.86 6.63 10.33
C LYS A 101 -2.36 6.45 10.18
N ALA A 102 -1.67 6.45 11.31
CA ALA A 102 -0.27 6.05 11.37
C ALA A 102 -0.17 4.64 10.82
N PHE A 103 0.65 4.47 9.79
CA PHE A 103 0.77 3.23 9.06
C PHE A 103 2.03 2.48 9.47
N MET A 104 3.18 3.17 9.43
CA MET A 104 4.43 2.63 9.96
C MET A 104 5.40 3.75 10.33
N ALA A 105 6.26 3.47 11.30
CA ALA A 105 7.47 4.26 11.52
C ALA A 105 8.61 3.63 10.69
N LEU A 106 9.38 4.47 10.02
CA LEU A 106 10.60 4.04 9.35
C LEU A 106 11.76 3.94 10.37
N PRO A 107 12.78 3.10 10.12
CA PRO A 107 13.96 2.97 10.98
C PRO A 107 14.66 4.32 11.24
N PRO A 108 15.34 4.47 12.39
CA PRO A 108 16.11 5.69 12.68
C PRO A 108 17.27 5.88 11.70
N ASN A 109 17.77 7.12 11.62
CA ASN A 109 18.98 7.48 10.85
C ASN A 109 18.88 7.25 9.34
N LEU A 110 17.66 7.22 8.79
CA LEU A 110 17.48 7.27 7.35
C LEU A 110 17.90 8.64 6.82
N ARG A 111 18.80 8.63 5.83
CA ARG A 111 19.20 9.85 5.10
C ARG A 111 18.11 10.35 4.15
N ALA A 112 17.24 9.45 3.71
CA ALA A 112 16.15 9.70 2.77
C ALA A 112 15.06 8.64 2.96
N ILE A 113 13.84 8.92 2.49
CA ILE A 113 12.76 7.92 2.50
C ILE A 113 13.09 6.82 1.49
N PRO A 114 13.09 5.53 1.91
CA PRO A 114 13.43 4.44 1.02
C PRO A 114 12.37 4.28 -0.07
N ARG A 115 12.81 4.03 -1.30
CA ARG A 115 11.92 3.77 -2.44
C ARG A 115 11.14 2.48 -2.31
N THR A 116 11.70 1.49 -1.61
CA THR A 116 11.00 0.24 -1.34
C THR A 116 11.17 -0.11 0.12
N PHE A 117 10.07 -0.42 0.78
CA PHE A 117 10.08 -0.85 2.18
C PHE A 117 9.05 -1.93 2.44
N ASN A 118 9.39 -2.83 3.36
CA ASN A 118 8.55 -3.95 3.75
C ASN A 118 7.45 -3.48 4.69
N MET A 119 6.23 -3.96 4.48
CA MET A 119 5.12 -3.75 5.40
C MET A 119 5.16 -4.78 6.53
N PRO A 120 5.24 -4.35 7.80
CA PRO A 120 5.29 -5.28 8.92
C PRO A 120 3.98 -6.07 9.09
N HIS A 121 4.10 -7.37 9.38
CA HIS A 121 2.97 -8.32 9.46
C HIS A 121 1.91 -7.99 10.53
N LEU A 122 2.25 -7.15 11.52
CA LEU A 122 1.45 -6.90 12.73
C LEU A 122 0.86 -5.49 12.80
N ALA A 123 1.02 -4.66 11.78
CA ALA A 123 0.56 -3.28 11.86
C ALA A 123 -0.97 -3.19 11.96
N TYR A 124 -1.43 -2.37 12.91
CA TYR A 124 -2.81 -1.89 13.01
C TYR A 124 -3.15 -1.04 11.78
N GLY A 125 -3.43 -1.71 10.65
CA GLY A 125 -3.68 -1.09 9.35
C GLY A 125 -5.09 -1.34 8.82
N VAL A 126 -5.38 -0.76 7.65
CA VAL A 126 -6.65 -0.98 6.92
C VAL A 126 -6.76 -2.42 6.40
N PHE A 127 -5.64 -3.14 6.31
CA PHE A 127 -5.56 -4.57 5.99
C PHE A 127 -4.38 -5.21 6.74
N LYS A 128 -4.36 -6.54 6.79
CA LYS A 128 -3.34 -7.35 7.49
C LYS A 128 -2.52 -8.16 6.51
N ILE A 129 -1.27 -8.45 6.83
CA ILE A 129 -0.39 -9.31 6.02
C ILE A 129 -0.23 -10.64 6.73
N LYS A 130 -0.27 -11.75 5.99
CA LYS A 130 -0.04 -13.07 6.56
C LYS A 130 1.46 -13.33 6.79
N GLY A 131 1.79 -14.18 7.75
CA GLY A 131 3.19 -14.48 8.09
C GLY A 131 3.98 -15.20 6.98
N ASP A 132 3.28 -15.85 6.05
CA ASP A 132 3.85 -16.57 4.89
C ASP A 132 4.01 -15.68 3.64
N GLN A 133 3.88 -14.35 3.78
CA GLN A 133 3.89 -13.41 2.67
C GLN A 133 4.82 -12.23 2.91
N THR A 134 5.63 -11.90 1.92
CA THR A 134 6.39 -10.66 1.93
C THR A 134 5.60 -9.59 1.17
N THR A 135 5.20 -8.50 1.84
CA THR A 135 4.54 -7.37 1.17
C THR A 135 5.45 -6.15 1.21
N ASN A 136 5.72 -5.56 0.04
CA ASN A 136 6.50 -4.34 -0.08
C ASN A 136 5.65 -3.20 -0.64
N ILE A 137 5.92 -1.99 -0.17
CA ILE A 137 5.46 -0.77 -0.83
C ILE A 137 6.62 -0.24 -1.65
N ALA A 138 6.33 0.12 -2.91
CA ALA A 138 7.27 0.73 -3.83
C ALA A 138 6.82 2.14 -4.22
N LEU A 139 7.67 3.12 -3.94
CA LEU A 139 7.53 4.51 -4.33
C LEU A 139 8.46 4.77 -5.53
N SER A 140 7.98 5.59 -6.46
CA SER A 140 8.84 6.23 -7.46
C SER A 140 9.84 7.19 -6.79
N ALA A 141 10.85 7.61 -7.55
CA ALA A 141 11.82 8.59 -7.06
C ALA A 141 11.15 9.91 -6.65
N SER A 142 10.26 10.43 -7.50
CA SER A 142 9.53 11.67 -7.23
C SER A 142 8.63 11.57 -6.01
N GLU A 143 7.97 10.43 -5.79
CA GLU A 143 7.16 10.23 -4.58
C GLU A 143 8.00 10.21 -3.31
N ALA A 144 9.15 9.54 -3.33
CA ALA A 144 10.07 9.56 -2.19
C ALA A 144 10.57 10.98 -1.90
N ASP A 145 10.91 11.75 -2.94
CA ASP A 145 11.38 13.14 -2.82
C ASP A 145 10.28 14.06 -2.25
N LEU A 146 9.03 13.92 -2.71
CA LEU A 146 7.88 14.65 -2.16
C LEU A 146 7.71 14.39 -0.66
N LEU A 147 7.69 13.11 -0.27
CA LEU A 147 7.55 12.74 1.14
C LEU A 147 8.73 13.23 1.98
N GLU A 148 9.95 13.21 1.43
CA GLU A 148 11.12 13.73 2.11
C GLU A 148 10.98 15.23 2.38
N ASN A 149 10.46 15.99 1.42
CA ASN A 149 10.19 17.43 1.58
C ASN A 149 8.97 17.75 2.47
N GLY A 150 8.29 16.74 3.01
CA GLY A 150 7.09 16.90 3.84
C GLY A 150 5.82 17.16 3.03
N GLU A 151 5.87 16.95 1.72
CA GLU A 151 4.73 17.03 0.82
C GLU A 151 3.95 15.71 0.80
N ALA A 152 2.69 15.78 0.39
CA ALA A 152 1.85 14.59 0.27
C ALA A 152 1.99 13.98 -1.12
N VAL A 153 2.15 12.65 -1.18
CA VAL A 153 1.94 11.91 -2.42
C VAL A 153 0.45 11.68 -2.59
N ILE A 154 -0.07 12.00 -3.79
CA ILE A 154 -1.48 11.85 -4.14
C ILE A 154 -1.57 10.87 -5.31
N ALA A 155 -2.34 9.78 -5.14
CA ALA A 155 -2.58 8.80 -6.18
C ALA A 155 -4.08 8.59 -6.44
N ASP A 156 -4.48 8.63 -7.71
CA ASP A 156 -5.88 8.55 -8.15
C ASP A 156 -6.26 7.19 -8.78
N GLY A 157 -5.31 6.25 -8.80
CA GLY A 157 -5.47 4.92 -9.38
C GLY A 157 -5.26 4.83 -10.89
N VAL A 158 -4.92 5.93 -11.57
CA VAL A 158 -4.70 5.96 -13.03
C VAL A 158 -3.21 6.11 -13.34
N ASN A 159 -2.51 6.95 -12.58
CA ASN A 159 -1.07 7.21 -12.72
C ASN A 159 -0.22 6.29 -11.84
#